data_AF-C6BQG2-F1
#
_entry.id   AF-C6BQG2-F1
#
_cell.length_a   1.000
_cell.length_b   1.000
_cell.length_c   1.000
_cell.angle_alpha   90.00
_cell.angle_beta   90.00
_cell.angle_gamma   90.00
#
_symmetry.space_group_name_H-M   'P 1'
#
loop_
_entity.id
_entity.type
_entity.pdbx_description
1 polymer ?
#
loop_
_entity_poly.entity_id
_entity_poly.type
_entity_poly.pdbx_seq_one_letter_code
_entity_poly.pdbx_strand_id
1 'polypeptide(L)'
;MSTDAVSSNDNERERAMGKRKFRLKQANMAGRDWSGLDFRSYIDRGDTKRSLSDPVIASVRGDEIDYGKLFAYCFRRFGYPDRGWDDYKQLVSYYLTTPNPDLVLNITPYVGNSSVLSLRFLVGSESSMAIDAYARRDRTAWEQRSLDWAEKQGLPDWMPEWLGIYNSEFRQAFPQIPIATSWREVLDFPFAMGEEGSRPYVLTSRVAEFRQTLHESYKQVEAWPAYYLRPANLHDWNDDDPLKPLAQAAIEALRDLSSPVGVRDQSINAFGQVESGRIKVKAAASAGYPSGALGNTAAKEFAELHELVLKLGKGSVKRGISKVLSAVGAV
;
A
#
# COMPACT_ATOMS: atom_id res chain seq x y z
N MET A 1 49.48 17.85 -34.46
CA MET A 1 48.29 18.38 -33.77
C MET A 1 47.39 17.19 -33.48
N SER A 2 47.29 16.83 -32.19
CA SER A 2 46.70 15.60 -31.69
C SER A 2 45.31 15.91 -31.16
N THR A 3 44.29 15.24 -31.71
CA THR A 3 42.90 15.32 -31.28
C THR A 3 42.33 13.92 -31.25
N ASP A 4 42.66 13.16 -30.21
CA ASP A 4 42.00 11.90 -29.86
C ASP A 4 42.30 11.60 -28.38
N ALA A 5 41.58 12.25 -27.46
CA ALA A 5 41.69 11.93 -26.03
C ALA A 5 40.52 12.40 -25.13
N VAL A 6 39.33 12.72 -25.66
CA VAL A 6 38.24 13.28 -24.83
C VAL A 6 36.95 12.43 -24.83
N SER A 7 36.84 11.36 -25.63
CA SER A 7 35.57 10.62 -25.78
C SER A 7 35.43 9.33 -24.98
N SER A 8 36.47 8.83 -24.28
CA SER A 8 36.37 7.54 -23.56
C SER A 8 36.00 7.67 -22.08
N ASN A 9 36.32 8.79 -21.44
CA ASN A 9 36.15 8.96 -19.99
C ASN A 9 34.70 9.25 -19.55
N ASP A 10 33.88 9.87 -20.41
CA ASP A 10 32.48 10.15 -20.08
C ASP A 10 31.59 8.91 -20.24
N ASN A 11 31.87 8.06 -21.24
CA ASN A 11 31.20 6.76 -21.41
C ASN A 11 31.58 5.75 -20.31
N GLU A 12 32.77 5.84 -19.72
CA GLU A 12 33.16 5.01 -18.57
C GLU A 12 32.55 5.53 -17.25
N ARG A 13 32.33 6.85 -17.11
CA ARG A 13 31.60 7.42 -15.96
C ARG A 13 30.11 7.09 -15.97
N GLU A 14 29.46 7.06 -17.14
CA GLU A 14 28.08 6.59 -17.26
C GLU A 14 27.93 5.08 -17.05
N ARG A 15 28.93 4.27 -17.45
CA ARG A 15 28.96 2.83 -17.16
C ARG A 15 29.33 2.49 -15.71
N ALA A 16 30.08 3.34 -15.02
CA ALA A 16 30.48 3.15 -13.62
C ALA A 16 29.42 3.62 -12.60
N MET A 17 28.44 4.42 -13.03
CA MET A 17 27.24 4.72 -12.24
C MET A 17 26.08 3.82 -12.68
N GLY A 18 26.19 2.51 -12.43
CA GLY A 18 25.02 1.64 -12.46
C GLY A 18 23.91 2.32 -11.63
N LYS A 19 22.81 2.73 -12.29
CA LYS A 19 21.68 3.44 -11.68
C LYS A 19 21.47 2.88 -10.29
N ARG A 20 21.76 3.68 -9.27
CA ARG A 20 21.77 3.22 -7.88
C ARG A 20 20.38 2.66 -7.59
N LYS A 21 20.26 1.33 -7.56
CA LYS A 21 18.98 0.65 -7.39
C LYS A 21 18.26 1.25 -6.18
N PHE A 22 17.01 1.65 -6.35
CA PHE A 22 16.21 2.23 -5.29
C PHE A 22 16.27 1.36 -4.03
N ARG A 23 16.30 2.01 -2.86
CA ARG A 23 16.31 1.33 -1.56
C ARG A 23 15.21 1.89 -0.67
N LEU A 24 14.33 1.02 -0.23
CA LEU A 24 13.30 1.28 0.78
C LEU A 24 13.94 1.86 2.04
N LYS A 25 13.26 2.85 2.61
CA LYS A 25 13.53 3.44 3.94
C LYS A 25 12.19 3.67 4.63
N GLN A 26 12.21 3.83 5.95
CA GLN A 26 11.02 4.30 6.66
C GLN A 26 10.57 5.65 6.11
N ALA A 27 9.28 5.78 5.84
CA ALA A 27 8.67 6.95 5.24
C ALA A 27 8.23 7.94 6.31
N ASN A 28 8.57 9.22 6.14
CA ASN A 28 7.95 10.28 6.93
C ASN A 28 6.55 10.58 6.38
N MET A 29 5.54 10.16 7.12
CA MET A 29 4.14 10.30 6.76
C MET A 29 3.49 11.58 7.35
N ALA A 30 4.28 12.58 7.78
CA ALA A 30 3.77 13.81 8.41
C ALA A 30 3.39 14.87 7.38
N GLY A 31 2.39 15.70 7.70
CA GLY A 31 2.04 16.88 6.90
C GLY A 31 1.31 16.59 5.58
N ARG A 32 0.81 15.36 5.37
CA ARG A 32 0.03 14.99 4.19
C ARG A 32 -1.05 13.98 4.53
N ASP A 33 -2.20 14.10 3.89
CA ASP A 33 -3.25 13.09 3.92
C ASP A 33 -2.94 11.96 2.93
N TRP A 34 -3.06 10.73 3.43
CA TRP A 34 -2.76 9.52 2.68
C TRP A 34 -3.99 8.63 2.59
N SER A 35 -4.33 8.22 1.38
CA SER A 35 -5.46 7.35 1.09
C SER A 35 -4.98 5.99 0.61
N GLY A 36 -5.73 4.93 0.91
CA GLY A 36 -5.41 3.58 0.44
C GLY A 36 -5.55 3.48 -1.07
N LEU A 37 -4.49 3.06 -1.76
CA LEU A 37 -4.51 2.71 -3.17
C LEU A 37 -4.69 1.21 -3.34
N ASP A 38 -5.71 0.82 -4.10
CA ASP A 38 -6.01 -0.56 -4.43
C ASP A 38 -5.99 -0.70 -5.97
N PHE A 39 -4.91 -1.25 -6.53
CA PHE A 39 -4.73 -1.29 -7.98
C PHE A 39 -5.82 -2.11 -8.67
N ARG A 40 -6.38 -3.11 -7.97
CA ARG A 40 -7.42 -3.98 -8.54
C ARG A 40 -8.73 -3.24 -8.84
N SER A 41 -8.97 -2.08 -8.22
CA SER A 41 -10.15 -1.24 -8.47
C SER A 41 -10.10 -0.51 -9.82
N TYR A 42 -8.94 -0.51 -10.48
CA TYR A 42 -8.66 0.29 -11.66
C TYR A 42 -8.24 -0.53 -12.88
N ILE A 43 -8.21 -1.85 -12.77
CA ILE A 43 -7.69 -2.78 -13.79
C ILE A 43 -8.78 -3.75 -14.21
N ASP A 44 -8.94 -3.91 -15.53
CA ASP A 44 -9.83 -4.89 -16.14
C ASP A 44 -9.25 -6.30 -15.95
N ARG A 45 -10.07 -7.17 -15.35
CA ARG A 45 -9.70 -8.55 -15.04
C ARG A 45 -10.35 -9.56 -15.98
N GLY A 46 -11.10 -9.11 -16.99
CA GLY A 46 -11.65 -9.98 -18.04
C GLY A 46 -12.65 -11.04 -17.55
N ASP A 47 -13.19 -10.88 -16.34
CA ASP A 47 -14.05 -11.82 -15.61
C ASP A 47 -13.35 -13.15 -15.21
N THR A 48 -13.12 -13.37 -13.91
CA THR A 48 -12.96 -14.70 -13.27
C THR A 48 -12.71 -14.57 -11.77
N LYS A 49 -13.80 -14.67 -10.99
CA LYS A 49 -13.85 -14.81 -9.52
C LYS A 49 -13.23 -13.64 -8.74
N ARG A 50 -13.86 -13.27 -7.62
CA ARG A 50 -13.34 -12.28 -6.66
C ARG A 50 -12.07 -12.82 -5.98
N SER A 51 -10.99 -13.02 -6.72
CA SER A 51 -9.68 -13.25 -6.12
C SER A 51 -9.29 -11.94 -5.44
N LEU A 52 -8.96 -12.04 -4.15
CA LEU A 52 -8.47 -10.92 -3.36
C LEU A 52 -7.12 -10.39 -3.87
N SER A 53 -6.49 -11.04 -4.86
CA SER A 53 -5.22 -10.65 -5.47
C SER A 53 -5.20 -9.20 -5.97
N ASP A 54 -4.16 -8.46 -5.58
CA ASP A 54 -3.78 -7.20 -6.21
C ASP A 54 -2.82 -7.52 -7.37
N PRO A 55 -3.12 -7.10 -8.60
CA PRO A 55 -2.33 -7.48 -9.79
C PRO A 55 -0.89 -6.97 -9.74
N VAL A 56 -0.64 -5.83 -9.09
CA VAL A 56 0.71 -5.28 -8.96
C VAL A 56 1.50 -6.11 -7.95
N ILE A 57 0.91 -6.45 -6.80
CA ILE A 57 1.55 -7.33 -5.79
C ILE A 57 1.78 -8.74 -6.36
N ALA A 58 0.75 -9.30 -7.00
CA ALA A 58 0.77 -10.64 -7.58
C ALA A 58 1.84 -10.77 -8.68
N SER A 59 2.07 -9.71 -9.47
CA SER A 59 3.11 -9.69 -10.52
C SER A 59 4.53 -9.91 -10.00
N VAL A 60 4.79 -9.66 -8.71
CA VAL A 60 6.12 -9.81 -8.10
C VAL A 60 6.23 -11.09 -7.26
N ARG A 61 5.20 -11.44 -6.48
CA ARG A 61 5.31 -12.55 -5.51
C ARG A 61 4.13 -13.53 -5.46
N GLY A 62 2.98 -13.19 -6.03
CA GLY A 62 1.75 -13.95 -5.85
C GLY A 62 1.00 -13.59 -4.56
N ASP A 63 0.11 -14.48 -4.11
CA ASP A 63 -0.93 -14.16 -3.13
C ASP A 63 -0.57 -14.46 -1.66
N GLU A 64 0.55 -15.13 -1.41
CA GLU A 64 0.98 -15.55 -0.05
C GLU A 64 2.34 -14.97 0.36
N ILE A 65 2.43 -14.54 1.62
CA ILE A 65 3.65 -14.07 2.29
C ILE A 65 3.66 -14.58 3.73
N ASP A 66 4.72 -15.29 4.11
CA ASP A 66 4.90 -15.85 5.44
C ASP A 66 5.02 -14.74 6.51
N TYR A 67 4.09 -14.74 7.47
CA TYR A 67 4.01 -13.78 8.56
C TYR A 67 5.33 -13.63 9.33
N GLY A 68 5.89 -14.75 9.79
CA GLY A 68 7.07 -14.74 10.68
C GLY A 68 8.31 -14.26 9.96
N LYS A 69 8.48 -14.67 8.69
CA LYS A 69 9.61 -14.25 7.85
C LYS A 69 9.48 -12.78 7.47
N LEU A 70 8.29 -12.31 7.11
CA LEU A 70 8.06 -10.90 6.80
C LEU A 70 8.33 -10.00 8.01
N PHE A 71 7.85 -10.39 9.20
CA PHE A 71 8.13 -9.69 10.44
C PHE A 71 9.64 -9.61 10.72
N ALA A 72 10.32 -10.76 10.76
CA ALA A 72 11.76 -10.83 11.04
C ALA A 72 12.58 -10.04 10.01
N TYR A 73 12.16 -10.09 8.74
CA TYR A 73 12.75 -9.33 7.66
C TYR A 73 12.66 -7.82 7.90
N CYS A 74 11.45 -7.30 8.10
CA CYS A 74 11.21 -5.87 8.29
C CYS A 74 11.96 -5.36 9.54
N PHE A 75 11.89 -6.09 10.64
CA PHE A 75 12.62 -5.75 11.86
C PHE A 75 14.14 -5.71 11.62
N ARG A 76 14.69 -6.71 10.93
CA ARG A 76 16.13 -6.78 10.67
C ARG A 76 16.62 -5.70 9.70
N ARG A 77 15.80 -5.33 8.72
CA ARG A 77 16.15 -4.38 7.65
C ARG A 77 15.90 -2.93 8.04
N PHE A 78 14.78 -2.65 8.70
CA PHE A 78 14.29 -1.30 8.95
C PHE A 78 14.30 -0.93 10.44
N GLY A 79 14.51 -1.90 11.34
CA GLY A 79 14.51 -1.68 12.79
C GLY A 79 13.10 -1.64 13.38
N TYR A 80 12.94 -0.87 14.46
CA TYR A 80 11.64 -0.64 15.07
C TYR A 80 10.80 0.27 14.18
N PRO A 81 9.48 0.02 14.07
CA PRO A 81 8.55 0.95 13.42
C PRO A 81 8.62 2.33 14.10
N ASP A 82 8.49 3.39 13.31
CA ASP A 82 8.58 4.79 13.75
C ASP A 82 7.21 5.43 14.04
N ARG A 83 6.12 4.64 13.97
CA ARG A 83 4.74 5.07 14.23
C ARG A 83 3.93 3.98 14.93
N GLY A 84 2.86 4.41 15.61
CA GLY A 84 1.87 3.52 16.21
C GLY A 84 1.00 2.80 15.16
N TRP A 85 0.36 1.73 15.59
CA TRP A 85 -0.56 0.91 14.80
C TRP A 85 -1.79 0.57 15.64
N ASP A 86 -2.74 -0.16 15.06
CA ASP A 86 -3.88 -0.68 15.81
C ASP A 86 -3.40 -1.82 16.73
N ASP A 87 -3.14 -1.51 18.00
CA ASP A 87 -2.65 -2.46 19.01
C ASP A 87 -3.59 -3.66 19.23
N TYR A 88 -4.86 -3.56 18.82
CA TYR A 88 -5.81 -4.66 18.92
C TYR A 88 -5.70 -5.65 17.74
N LYS A 89 -5.44 -5.15 16.52
CA LYS A 89 -5.47 -5.97 15.30
C LYS A 89 -4.10 -6.26 14.69
N GLN A 90 -3.07 -5.51 15.08
CA GLN A 90 -1.77 -5.51 14.42
C GLN A 90 -0.66 -5.59 15.46
N LEU A 91 0.39 -6.35 15.15
CA LEU A 91 1.60 -6.40 15.99
C LEU A 91 2.64 -5.35 15.59
N VAL A 92 2.66 -4.94 14.32
CA VAL A 92 3.53 -3.90 13.79
C VAL A 92 3.03 -3.40 12.43
N SER A 93 3.33 -2.15 12.09
CA SER A 93 3.14 -1.57 10.76
C SER A 93 4.40 -0.82 10.33
N TYR A 94 4.85 -1.02 9.10
CA TYR A 94 5.99 -0.32 8.51
C TYR A 94 5.53 0.51 7.32
N TYR A 95 5.77 1.82 7.37
CA TYR A 95 5.56 2.72 6.24
C TYR A 95 6.89 2.95 5.55
N LEU A 96 7.00 2.60 4.27
CA LEU A 96 8.23 2.62 3.51
C LEU A 96 8.13 3.49 2.27
N THR A 97 9.19 4.24 1.98
CA THR A 97 9.28 5.10 0.79
C THR A 97 9.21 4.25 -0.49
N THR A 98 8.66 4.77 -1.57
CA THR A 98 8.84 4.17 -2.91
C THR A 98 9.67 5.11 -3.81
N PRO A 99 10.05 4.71 -5.03
CA PRO A 99 10.68 5.64 -5.98
C PRO A 99 9.82 6.86 -6.30
N ASN A 100 8.50 6.78 -6.10
CA ASN A 100 7.59 7.89 -6.27
C ASN A 100 7.25 8.52 -4.89
N PRO A 101 7.50 9.83 -4.68
CA PRO A 101 7.23 10.49 -3.40
C PRO A 101 5.74 10.58 -3.04
N ASP A 102 4.85 10.40 -4.02
CA ASP A 102 3.39 10.37 -3.83
C ASP A 102 2.86 8.97 -3.53
N LEU A 103 3.74 7.98 -3.37
CA LEU A 103 3.40 6.60 -3.09
C LEU A 103 4.23 6.05 -1.93
N VAL A 104 3.52 5.48 -0.96
CA VAL A 104 4.12 4.81 0.20
C VAL A 104 3.65 3.37 0.26
N LEU A 105 4.57 2.47 0.58
CA LEU A 105 4.26 1.07 0.86
C LEU A 105 4.04 0.90 2.36
N ASN A 106 2.86 0.47 2.76
CA ASN A 106 2.58 -0.01 4.10
C ASN A 106 2.72 -1.54 4.15
N ILE A 107 3.51 -2.04 5.10
CA ILE A 107 3.64 -3.46 5.42
C ILE A 107 3.11 -3.73 6.83
N THR A 108 2.07 -4.55 6.92
CA THR A 108 1.49 -5.02 8.18
C THR A 108 1.45 -6.56 8.13
N PRO A 109 2.45 -7.27 8.68
CA PRO A 109 2.47 -8.74 8.61
C PRO A 109 1.15 -9.35 9.11
N TYR A 110 0.52 -10.19 8.28
CA TYR A 110 -0.76 -10.82 8.58
C TYR A 110 -0.60 -12.32 8.87
N VAL A 111 -1.13 -12.79 10.02
CA VAL A 111 -0.97 -14.18 10.51
C VAL A 111 -1.55 -15.22 9.54
N GLY A 112 -2.57 -14.85 8.75
CA GLY A 112 -3.13 -15.73 7.71
C GLY A 112 -2.33 -15.76 6.40
N ASN A 113 -1.09 -15.24 6.40
CA ASN A 113 -0.14 -15.28 5.29
C ASN A 113 -0.60 -14.67 3.96
N SER A 114 -1.60 -13.78 3.96
CA SER A 114 -2.11 -13.14 2.76
C SER A 114 -1.26 -11.93 2.37
N SER A 115 -0.81 -11.88 1.11
CA SER A 115 0.02 -10.78 0.59
C SER A 115 -0.75 -9.47 0.53
N VAL A 116 -2.02 -9.51 0.10
CA VAL A 116 -2.89 -8.33 -0.06
C VAL A 116 -3.41 -7.77 1.26
N LEU A 117 -3.39 -8.56 2.33
CA LEU A 117 -3.62 -8.08 3.69
C LEU A 117 -2.33 -7.60 4.35
N SER A 118 -1.17 -8.07 3.88
CA SER A 118 0.13 -7.72 4.43
C SER A 118 0.76 -6.49 3.78
N LEU A 119 0.45 -6.21 2.52
CA LEU A 119 1.03 -5.14 1.72
C LEU A 119 -0.09 -4.23 1.22
N ARG A 120 0.05 -2.93 1.46
CA ARG A 120 -0.90 -1.92 0.99
C ARG A 120 -0.15 -0.70 0.48
N PHE A 121 -0.63 -0.11 -0.60
CA PHE A 121 -0.10 1.17 -1.07
C PHE A 121 -0.95 2.33 -0.57
N LEU A 122 -0.29 3.44 -0.32
CA LEU A 122 -0.89 4.69 0.11
C LEU A 122 -0.48 5.80 -0.84
N VAL A 123 -1.43 6.66 -1.17
CA VAL A 123 -1.26 7.73 -2.16
C VAL A 123 -1.78 9.05 -1.59
N GLY A 124 -1.17 10.17 -1.99
CA GLY A 124 -1.65 11.50 -1.62
C GLY A 124 -3.00 11.84 -2.25
N SER A 125 -3.79 12.72 -1.61
CA SER A 125 -5.14 13.10 -2.07
C SER A 125 -5.17 13.59 -3.52
N GLU A 126 -4.22 14.42 -3.95
CA GLU A 126 -4.14 14.92 -5.33
C GLU A 126 -3.98 13.80 -6.36
N SER A 127 -3.05 12.87 -6.11
CA SER A 127 -2.84 11.71 -6.97
C SER A 127 -4.06 10.79 -6.97
N SER A 128 -4.71 10.57 -5.82
CA SER A 128 -5.97 9.81 -5.74
C SER A 128 -7.04 10.43 -6.62
N MET A 129 -7.24 11.75 -6.52
CA MET A 129 -8.19 12.50 -7.33
C MET A 129 -7.85 12.42 -8.82
N ALA A 130 -6.57 12.53 -9.19
CA ALA A 130 -6.13 12.43 -10.59
C ALA A 130 -6.41 11.04 -11.18
N ILE A 131 -6.17 9.95 -10.43
CA ILE A 131 -6.47 8.58 -10.85
C ILE A 131 -7.97 8.40 -11.11
N ASP A 132 -8.80 8.87 -10.18
CA ASP A 132 -10.26 8.78 -10.31
C ASP A 132 -10.80 9.64 -11.46
N ALA A 133 -10.30 10.87 -11.61
CA ALA A 133 -10.66 11.76 -12.70
C ALA A 133 -10.29 11.14 -14.05
N TYR A 134 -9.09 10.59 -14.18
CA TYR A 134 -8.65 9.91 -15.40
C TYR A 134 -9.55 8.71 -15.72
N ALA A 135 -9.92 7.90 -14.74
CA ALA A 135 -10.78 6.74 -14.94
C ALA A 135 -12.24 7.11 -15.29
N ARG A 136 -12.69 8.31 -14.90
CA ARG A 136 -14.04 8.84 -15.17
C ARG A 136 -14.10 9.80 -16.37
N ARG A 137 -12.97 10.15 -16.99
CA ARG A 137 -12.85 11.23 -18.00
C ARG A 137 -13.93 11.17 -19.08
N ASP A 138 -14.22 9.98 -19.62
CA ASP A 138 -15.20 9.82 -20.70
C ASP A 138 -16.63 10.04 -20.19
N ARG A 139 -16.92 9.63 -18.95
CA ARG A 139 -18.21 9.90 -18.29
C ARG A 139 -18.36 11.38 -17.96
N THR A 140 -17.31 12.03 -17.48
CA THR A 140 -17.32 13.48 -17.24
C THR A 140 -17.54 14.25 -18.55
N ALA A 141 -16.85 13.85 -19.62
CA ALA A 141 -17.05 14.46 -20.93
C ALA A 141 -18.46 14.21 -21.49
N TRP A 142 -19.01 13.01 -21.30
CA TRP A 142 -20.39 12.68 -21.65
C TRP A 142 -21.39 13.52 -20.85
N GLU A 143 -21.16 13.70 -19.55
CA GLU A 143 -22.01 14.50 -18.68
C GLU A 143 -22.03 15.96 -19.17
N GLN A 144 -20.87 16.55 -19.50
CA GLN A 144 -20.83 17.89 -20.09
C GLN A 144 -21.62 17.99 -21.40
N ARG A 145 -21.49 17.00 -22.30
CA ARG A 145 -22.28 16.98 -23.55
C ARG A 145 -23.78 16.80 -23.28
N SER A 146 -24.15 16.06 -22.25
CA SER A 146 -25.56 15.91 -21.84
C SER A 146 -26.15 17.24 -21.36
N LEU A 147 -25.37 18.04 -20.62
CA LEU A 147 -25.78 19.38 -20.19
C LEU A 147 -25.89 20.34 -21.38
N ASP A 148 -24.94 20.28 -22.33
CA ASP A 148 -25.03 21.04 -23.59
C ASP A 148 -26.28 20.66 -24.40
N TRP A 149 -26.65 19.39 -24.39
CA TRP A 149 -27.86 18.91 -25.05
C TRP A 149 -29.12 19.41 -24.35
N ALA A 150 -29.17 19.38 -23.01
CA ALA A 150 -30.27 19.90 -22.22
C ALA A 150 -30.52 21.39 -22.49
N GLU A 151 -29.46 22.21 -22.56
CA GLU A 151 -29.56 23.63 -22.89
C GLU A 151 -30.21 23.88 -24.25
N LYS A 152 -29.94 23.03 -25.24
CA LYS A 152 -30.55 23.11 -26.58
C LYS A 152 -32.03 22.70 -26.58
N GLN A 153 -32.45 21.83 -25.66
CA GLN A 153 -33.86 21.44 -25.51
C GLN A 153 -34.68 22.45 -24.70
N GLY A 154 -34.01 23.33 -23.96
CA GLY A 154 -34.62 24.26 -23.01
C GLY A 154 -34.53 23.74 -21.59
N LEU A 155 -34.09 24.61 -20.68
CA LEU A 155 -33.96 24.29 -19.26
C LEU A 155 -35.29 24.50 -18.53
N PRO A 156 -35.54 23.75 -17.44
CA PRO A 156 -36.69 24.00 -16.58
C PRO A 156 -36.70 25.42 -16.00
N ASP A 157 -37.89 26.01 -15.88
CA ASP A 157 -38.12 27.36 -15.36
C ASP A 157 -37.71 27.54 -13.89
N TRP A 158 -37.63 26.45 -13.12
CA TRP A 158 -37.19 26.45 -11.73
C TRP A 158 -35.67 26.50 -11.55
N MET A 159 -34.85 26.32 -12.60
CA MET A 159 -33.38 26.30 -12.45
C MET A 159 -32.78 27.59 -11.87
N PRO A 160 -33.25 28.81 -12.22
CA PRO A 160 -32.83 30.03 -11.56
C PRO A 160 -33.11 30.05 -10.05
N GLU A 161 -34.22 29.44 -9.62
CA GLU A 161 -34.55 29.31 -8.19
C GLU A 161 -33.52 28.43 -7.47
N TRP A 162 -33.13 27.30 -8.07
CA TRP A 162 -32.10 26.42 -7.52
C TRP A 162 -30.75 27.13 -7.33
N LEU A 163 -30.30 27.88 -8.34
CA LEU A 163 -29.09 28.68 -8.26
C LEU A 163 -29.19 29.77 -7.17
N GLY A 164 -30.38 30.39 -7.04
CA GLY A 164 -30.65 31.38 -6.00
C GLY A 164 -30.54 30.80 -4.58
N ILE A 165 -31.14 29.64 -4.33
CA ILE A 165 -31.08 28.95 -3.03
C ILE A 165 -29.66 28.49 -2.72
N TYR A 166 -28.95 27.96 -3.72
CA TYR A 166 -27.55 27.61 -3.54
C TYR A 166 -26.72 28.79 -3.05
N ASN A 167 -26.86 29.95 -3.70
CA ASN A 167 -26.11 31.14 -3.34
C ASN A 167 -26.61 31.85 -2.06
N SER A 168 -27.75 31.44 -1.50
CA SER A 168 -28.35 32.04 -0.30
C SER A 168 -28.46 31.03 0.85
N GLU A 169 -29.53 30.24 0.90
CA GLU A 169 -29.85 29.31 2.00
C GLU A 169 -28.73 28.28 2.23
N PHE A 170 -28.21 27.65 1.17
CA PHE A 170 -27.12 26.67 1.35
C PHE A 170 -25.82 27.33 1.80
N ARG A 171 -25.48 28.51 1.28
CA ARG A 171 -24.28 29.24 1.74
C ARG A 171 -24.43 29.82 3.15
N GLN A 172 -25.63 30.07 3.64
CA GLN A 172 -25.85 30.38 5.06
C GLN A 172 -25.51 29.17 5.95
N ALA A 173 -25.91 27.96 5.53
CA ALA A 173 -25.58 26.73 6.24
C ALA A 173 -24.11 26.30 6.06
N PHE A 174 -23.51 26.63 4.90
CA PHE A 174 -22.15 26.25 4.51
C PHE A 174 -21.38 27.44 3.90
N PRO A 175 -20.89 28.37 4.73
CA PRO A 175 -20.27 29.62 4.25
C PRO A 175 -19.00 29.42 3.40
N GLN A 176 -18.34 28.28 3.53
CA GLN A 176 -17.13 27.90 2.79
C GLN A 176 -17.37 27.57 1.32
N ILE A 177 -18.63 27.37 0.92
CA ILE A 177 -18.97 27.01 -0.45
C ILE A 177 -18.82 28.24 -1.37
N PRO A 178 -18.16 28.10 -2.53
CA PRO A 178 -18.01 29.20 -3.49
C PRO A 178 -19.36 29.66 -4.05
N ILE A 179 -19.45 30.94 -4.41
CA ILE A 179 -20.61 31.46 -5.17
C ILE A 179 -20.64 30.75 -6.52
N ALA A 180 -21.78 30.19 -6.86
CA ALA A 180 -22.00 29.63 -8.17
C ALA A 180 -22.48 30.70 -9.14
N THR A 181 -21.94 30.70 -10.36
CA THR A 181 -22.32 31.62 -11.43
C THR A 181 -23.24 30.98 -12.47
N SER A 182 -23.38 29.65 -12.43
CA SER A 182 -24.17 28.86 -13.37
C SER A 182 -24.87 27.71 -12.67
N TRP A 183 -26.04 27.33 -13.20
CA TRP A 183 -26.76 26.13 -12.77
C TRP A 183 -25.91 24.85 -12.88
N ARG A 184 -24.98 24.80 -13.85
CA ARG A 184 -24.04 23.68 -14.04
C ARG A 184 -23.18 23.41 -12.81
N GLU A 185 -22.75 24.47 -12.13
CA GLU A 185 -21.86 24.38 -10.96
C GLU A 185 -22.57 23.83 -9.72
N VAL A 186 -23.92 23.85 -9.71
CA VAL A 186 -24.74 23.51 -8.55
C VAL A 186 -25.56 22.23 -8.73
N LEU A 187 -25.54 21.63 -9.92
CA LEU A 187 -26.26 20.37 -10.19
C LEU A 187 -25.69 19.17 -9.43
N ASP A 188 -24.36 19.16 -9.24
CA ASP A 188 -23.65 18.10 -8.55
C ASP A 188 -23.46 18.38 -7.06
N PHE A 189 -24.10 19.44 -6.54
CA PHE A 189 -23.98 19.78 -5.14
C PHE A 189 -24.56 18.67 -4.25
N PRO A 190 -23.73 17.97 -3.44
CA PRO A 190 -24.20 16.86 -2.63
C PRO A 190 -24.88 17.42 -1.37
N PHE A 191 -26.20 17.60 -1.44
CA PHE A 191 -27.03 17.99 -0.29
C PHE A 191 -27.94 16.85 0.10
N ALA A 192 -28.02 16.55 1.41
CA ALA A 192 -28.97 15.59 1.93
C ALA A 192 -30.39 16.05 1.59
N MET A 193 -31.26 15.15 1.11
CA MET A 193 -32.66 15.51 0.91
C MET A 193 -33.21 16.09 2.21
N GLY A 194 -33.80 17.29 2.12
CA GLY A 194 -34.44 17.93 3.27
C GLY A 194 -35.59 17.09 3.81
N GLU A 195 -36.25 17.54 4.87
CA GLU A 195 -37.46 16.88 5.35
C GLU A 195 -38.57 16.92 4.29
N GLU A 196 -39.31 15.83 4.13
CA GLU A 196 -40.40 15.74 3.16
C GLU A 196 -41.40 16.88 3.35
N GLY A 197 -41.76 17.56 2.26
CA GLY A 197 -42.60 18.77 2.28
C GLY A 197 -41.87 20.09 2.52
N SER A 198 -40.59 20.07 2.88
CA SER A 198 -39.75 21.28 2.93
C SER A 198 -39.39 21.79 1.53
N ARG A 199 -39.12 23.09 1.40
CA ARG A 199 -38.67 23.69 0.14
C ARG A 199 -37.35 23.07 -0.37
N PRO A 200 -36.32 22.83 0.46
CA PRO A 200 -35.11 22.11 0.03
C PRO A 200 -35.39 20.70 -0.47
N TYR A 201 -36.33 19.95 0.15
CA TYR A 201 -36.73 18.63 -0.32
C TYR A 201 -37.36 18.69 -1.72
N VAL A 202 -38.31 19.60 -1.95
CA VAL A 202 -38.96 19.74 -3.26
C VAL A 202 -37.94 20.05 -4.35
N LEU A 203 -37.00 20.96 -4.09
CA LEU A 203 -36.03 21.39 -5.11
C LEU A 203 -34.92 20.37 -5.34
N THR A 204 -34.40 19.73 -4.29
CA THR A 204 -33.45 18.61 -4.46
C THR A 204 -34.10 17.45 -5.20
N SER A 205 -35.38 17.16 -4.93
CA SER A 205 -36.13 16.15 -5.67
C SER A 205 -36.27 16.50 -7.15
N ARG A 206 -36.58 17.76 -7.49
CA ARG A 206 -36.64 18.24 -8.88
C ARG A 206 -35.28 18.14 -9.59
N VAL A 207 -34.19 18.46 -8.89
CA VAL A 207 -32.83 18.30 -9.45
C VAL A 207 -32.52 16.83 -9.72
N ALA A 208 -32.85 15.94 -8.77
CA ALA A 208 -32.66 14.50 -8.95
C ALA A 208 -33.48 13.94 -10.12
N GLU A 209 -34.76 14.30 -10.20
CA GLU A 209 -35.67 13.91 -11.30
C GLU A 209 -35.19 14.45 -12.65
N PHE A 210 -34.76 15.71 -12.71
CA PHE A 210 -34.19 16.30 -13.91
C PHE A 210 -32.93 15.56 -14.36
N ARG A 211 -32.01 15.26 -13.43
CA ARG A 211 -30.78 14.50 -13.75
C ARG A 211 -31.09 13.11 -14.26
N GLN A 212 -32.01 12.41 -13.61
CA GLN A 212 -32.43 11.08 -14.03
C GLN A 212 -33.03 11.13 -15.44
N THR A 213 -33.98 12.03 -15.68
CA THR A 213 -34.65 12.19 -16.98
C THR A 213 -33.65 12.58 -18.07
N LEU A 214 -32.74 13.51 -17.76
CA LEU A 214 -31.67 13.92 -18.67
C LEU A 214 -30.78 12.74 -19.03
N HIS A 215 -30.31 11.98 -18.04
CA HIS A 215 -29.44 10.84 -18.28
C HIS A 215 -30.14 9.75 -19.10
N GLU A 216 -31.40 9.43 -18.79
CA GLU A 216 -32.18 8.43 -19.52
C GLU A 216 -32.45 8.85 -20.97
N SER A 217 -32.78 10.12 -21.18
CA SER A 217 -33.06 10.68 -22.51
C SER A 217 -31.78 10.79 -23.34
N TYR A 218 -30.70 11.33 -22.77
CA TYR A 218 -29.45 11.54 -23.49
C TYR A 218 -28.74 10.21 -23.81
N LYS A 219 -28.94 9.15 -23.01
CA LYS A 219 -28.49 7.79 -23.35
C LYS A 219 -29.05 7.27 -24.69
N GLN A 220 -30.21 7.77 -25.13
CA GLN A 220 -30.78 7.43 -26.45
C GLN A 220 -30.05 8.15 -27.59
N VAL A 221 -29.33 9.24 -27.29
CA VAL A 221 -28.53 10.01 -28.25
C VAL A 221 -27.09 9.52 -28.27
N GLU A 222 -26.49 9.37 -27.10
CA GLU A 222 -25.11 8.89 -26.92
C GLU A 222 -25.08 7.89 -25.77
N ALA A 223 -24.60 6.67 -26.03
CA ALA A 223 -24.52 5.63 -25.02
C ALA A 223 -23.65 6.06 -23.82
N TRP A 224 -24.07 5.70 -22.60
CA TRP A 224 -23.32 6.01 -21.39
C TRP A 224 -21.95 5.28 -21.38
N PRO A 225 -20.83 6.00 -21.24
CA PRO A 225 -19.52 5.39 -21.30
C PRO A 225 -19.26 4.43 -20.14
N ALA A 226 -18.56 3.34 -20.45
CA ALA A 226 -18.00 2.46 -19.43
C ALA A 226 -17.03 3.22 -18.52
N TYR A 227 -16.85 2.73 -17.30
CA TYR A 227 -15.76 3.23 -16.46
C TYR A 227 -14.45 2.75 -17.07
N TYR A 228 -13.46 3.63 -17.21
CA TYR A 228 -12.19 3.23 -17.79
C TYR A 228 -11.43 2.33 -16.81
N LEU A 229 -11.44 1.04 -17.11
CA LEU A 229 -10.57 0.04 -16.49
C LEU A 229 -9.36 -0.17 -17.40
N ARG A 230 -8.18 -0.15 -16.79
CA ARG A 230 -6.92 -0.31 -17.52
C ARG A 230 -6.72 -1.78 -17.91
N PRO A 231 -6.02 -2.08 -19.01
CA PRO A 231 -5.64 -3.45 -19.33
C PRO A 231 -4.87 -4.12 -18.18
N ALA A 232 -4.97 -5.45 -18.06
CA ALA A 232 -4.24 -6.21 -17.04
C ALA A 232 -2.72 -6.04 -17.11
N ASN A 233 -2.19 -5.86 -18.33
CA ASN A 233 -0.77 -5.65 -18.57
C ASN A 233 -0.41 -4.16 -18.48
N LEU A 234 0.48 -3.82 -17.54
CA LEU A 234 0.94 -2.45 -17.29
C LEU A 234 1.60 -1.78 -18.51
N HIS A 235 2.18 -2.57 -19.41
CA HIS A 235 2.80 -2.04 -20.63
C HIS A 235 1.79 -1.43 -21.61
N ASP A 236 0.54 -1.86 -21.53
CA ASP A 236 -0.53 -1.43 -22.43
C ASP A 236 -1.28 -0.19 -21.89
N TRP A 237 -0.83 0.37 -20.77
CA TRP A 237 -1.41 1.59 -20.21
C TRP A 237 -0.92 2.82 -20.95
N ASN A 238 -1.78 3.81 -21.09
CA ASN A 238 -1.42 5.09 -21.71
C ASN A 238 -0.31 5.80 -20.91
N ASP A 239 0.55 6.55 -21.60
CA ASP A 239 1.67 7.26 -20.95
C ASP A 239 1.22 8.45 -20.10
N ASP A 240 0.04 9.02 -20.40
CA ASP A 240 -0.58 10.10 -19.64
C ASP A 240 -1.39 9.61 -18.42
N ASP A 241 -1.47 8.29 -18.22
CA ASP A 241 -2.23 7.70 -17.12
C ASP A 241 -1.53 7.96 -15.77
N PRO A 242 -2.15 8.69 -14.82
CA PRO A 242 -1.52 9.02 -13.54
C PRO A 242 -1.25 7.80 -12.66
N LEU A 243 -1.91 6.67 -12.89
CA LEU A 243 -1.66 5.44 -12.14
C LEU A 243 -0.41 4.71 -12.62
N LYS A 244 0.00 4.88 -13.90
CA LYS A 244 1.14 4.18 -14.49
C LYS A 244 2.47 4.40 -13.75
N PRO A 245 2.90 5.65 -13.46
CA PRO A 245 4.14 5.87 -12.71
C PRO A 245 4.07 5.33 -11.27
N LEU A 246 2.88 5.31 -10.65
CA LEU A 246 2.67 4.75 -9.31
C LEU A 246 2.79 3.21 -9.34
N ALA A 247 2.17 2.55 -10.31
CA ALA A 247 2.28 1.10 -10.49
C ALA A 247 3.74 0.67 -10.75
N GLN A 248 4.48 1.42 -11.56
CA GLN A 248 5.91 1.17 -11.78
C GLN A 248 6.73 1.32 -10.50
N ALA A 249 6.50 2.39 -9.73
CA ALA A 249 7.16 2.61 -8.45
C ALA A 249 6.80 1.52 -7.41
N ALA A 250 5.55 1.06 -7.39
CA ALA A 250 5.11 -0.05 -6.57
C ALA A 250 5.87 -1.35 -6.91
N ILE A 251 5.98 -1.70 -8.20
CA ILE A 251 6.75 -2.87 -8.65
C ILE A 251 8.22 -2.76 -8.24
N GLU A 252 8.84 -1.59 -8.39
CA GLU A 252 10.23 -1.39 -7.99
C GLU A 252 10.42 -1.50 -6.46
N ALA A 253 9.51 -0.94 -5.67
CA ALA A 253 9.50 -1.09 -4.22
C ALA A 253 9.36 -2.56 -3.79
N LEU A 254 8.44 -3.30 -4.40
CA LEU A 254 8.25 -4.74 -4.16
C LEU A 254 9.47 -5.56 -4.57
N ARG A 255 10.14 -5.20 -5.68
CA ARG A 255 11.40 -5.83 -6.08
C ARG A 255 12.52 -5.57 -5.07
N ASP A 256 12.58 -4.39 -4.46
CA ASP A 256 13.56 -4.11 -3.42
C ASP A 256 13.33 -4.97 -2.16
N LEU A 257 12.09 -5.37 -1.84
CA LEU A 257 11.81 -6.33 -0.76
C LEU A 257 12.46 -7.72 -0.96
N SER A 258 12.91 -8.03 -2.18
CA SER A 258 13.69 -9.25 -2.46
C SER A 258 15.13 -9.17 -1.97
N SER A 259 15.61 -7.98 -1.60
CA SER A 259 16.97 -7.76 -1.10
C SER A 259 17.18 -8.57 0.19
N PRO A 260 18.17 -9.49 0.24
CA PRO A 260 18.36 -10.36 1.38
C PRO A 260 18.89 -9.61 2.60
N VAL A 261 18.34 -9.92 3.75
CA VAL A 261 18.99 -9.74 5.05
C VAL A 261 19.31 -11.12 5.58
N GLY A 262 19.82 -11.19 6.79
CA GLY A 262 19.98 -12.49 7.40
C GLY A 262 20.00 -12.40 8.90
N VAL A 263 19.50 -13.50 9.43
CA VAL A 263 19.02 -13.69 10.78
C VAL A 263 19.67 -14.97 11.23
N ARG A 264 20.63 -14.84 12.16
CA ARG A 264 21.55 -15.91 12.56
C ARG A 264 22.24 -16.51 11.31
N ASP A 265 22.10 -17.82 11.12
CA ASP A 265 22.68 -18.67 10.08
C ASP A 265 21.88 -18.69 8.76
N GLN A 266 20.71 -18.04 8.72
CA GLN A 266 19.87 -18.00 7.52
C GLN A 266 19.88 -16.63 6.85
N SER A 267 19.74 -16.64 5.52
CA SER A 267 19.43 -15.44 4.74
C SER A 267 17.95 -15.46 4.37
N ILE A 268 17.27 -14.35 4.60
CA ILE A 268 15.85 -14.18 4.30
C ILE A 268 15.64 -12.87 3.55
N ASN A 269 14.63 -12.82 2.69
CA ASN A 269 14.05 -11.56 2.23
C ASN A 269 12.60 -11.45 2.73
N ALA A 270 11.84 -10.43 2.31
CA ALA A 270 10.44 -10.27 2.75
C ALA A 270 9.55 -11.47 2.37
N PHE A 271 10.01 -12.27 1.41
CA PHE A 271 9.26 -13.32 0.76
C PHE A 271 9.64 -14.73 1.24
N GLY A 272 10.69 -14.84 2.04
CA GLY A 272 11.08 -16.07 2.71
C GLY A 272 12.58 -16.29 2.76
N GLN A 273 12.96 -17.55 2.94
CA GLN A 273 14.36 -17.95 2.96
C GLN A 273 14.94 -17.93 1.54
N VAL A 274 16.19 -17.48 1.43
CA VAL A 274 16.94 -17.44 0.18
C VAL A 274 18.33 -18.05 0.38
N GLU A 275 18.96 -18.45 -0.71
CA GLU A 275 20.33 -18.94 -0.66
C GLU A 275 21.26 -17.88 -0.07
N SER A 276 22.13 -18.32 0.85
CA SER A 276 23.00 -17.41 1.58
C SER A 276 24.18 -16.99 0.71
N GLY A 277 24.14 -15.76 0.21
CA GLY A 277 25.32 -15.09 -0.36
C GLY A 277 26.31 -14.56 0.69
N ARG A 278 26.06 -14.80 1.98
CA ARG A 278 26.94 -14.33 3.05
C ARG A 278 28.20 -15.18 3.09
N ILE A 279 29.35 -14.51 3.11
CA ILE A 279 30.63 -15.11 3.51
C ILE A 279 30.40 -15.77 4.87
N LYS A 280 30.78 -17.05 5.02
CA LYS A 280 30.72 -17.74 6.31
C LYS A 280 31.53 -16.94 7.33
N VAL A 281 30.85 -16.20 8.19
CA VAL A 281 31.50 -15.43 9.25
C VAL A 281 31.85 -16.41 10.37
N LYS A 282 33.08 -16.35 10.86
CA LYS A 282 33.49 -17.10 12.05
C LYS A 282 32.51 -16.76 13.19
N ALA A 283 31.90 -17.78 13.79
CA ALA A 283 30.91 -17.59 14.84
C ALA A 283 31.44 -16.65 15.93
N ALA A 284 30.63 -15.66 16.33
CA ALA A 284 31.00 -14.78 17.43
C ALA A 284 31.18 -15.60 18.72
N ALA A 285 32.10 -15.17 19.58
CA ALA A 285 32.20 -15.72 20.91
C ALA A 285 30.84 -15.58 21.61
N SER A 286 30.40 -16.65 22.29
CA SER A 286 29.16 -16.64 23.08
C SER A 286 29.12 -15.43 24.01
N ALA A 287 27.93 -14.90 24.30
CA ALA A 287 27.70 -13.73 25.18
C ALA A 287 28.06 -13.98 26.67
N GLY A 288 28.99 -14.90 26.95
CA GLY A 288 29.47 -15.20 28.29
C GLY A 288 28.59 -16.15 29.10
N TYR A 289 27.46 -16.64 28.57
CA TYR A 289 26.63 -17.65 29.21
C TYR A 289 27.10 -19.07 28.80
N PRO A 290 27.76 -19.84 29.69
CA PRO A 290 28.37 -21.12 29.32
C PRO A 290 27.34 -22.20 28.94
N SER A 291 26.14 -22.13 29.52
CA SER A 291 25.06 -23.09 29.27
C SER A 291 24.54 -23.03 27.84
N GLY A 292 24.39 -21.81 27.28
CA GLY A 292 23.93 -21.62 25.91
C GLY A 292 24.95 -22.08 24.87
N ALA A 293 26.25 -21.96 25.16
CA ALA A 293 27.31 -22.38 24.24
C ALA A 293 27.36 -23.92 24.10
N LEU A 294 27.39 -24.64 25.23
CA LEU A 294 27.41 -26.11 25.25
C LEU A 294 26.14 -26.73 24.65
N GLY A 295 24.97 -26.15 24.95
CA GLY A 295 23.70 -26.59 24.38
C GLY A 295 23.60 -26.40 22.86
N ASN A 296 24.35 -25.46 22.28
CA ASN A 296 24.37 -25.25 20.82
C ASN A 296 25.42 -26.09 20.10
N THR A 297 26.58 -26.37 20.71
CA THR A 297 27.67 -27.13 20.05
C THR A 297 27.57 -28.64 20.25
N ALA A 298 26.91 -29.09 21.31
CA ALA A 298 26.80 -30.50 21.70
C ALA A 298 25.42 -30.76 22.33
N ALA A 299 24.35 -30.49 21.58
CA ALA A 299 22.98 -30.49 22.09
C ALA A 299 22.57 -31.86 22.67
N LYS A 300 23.03 -32.96 22.05
CA LYS A 300 22.74 -34.32 22.50
C LYS A 300 23.42 -34.62 23.83
N GLU A 301 24.72 -34.35 23.91
CA GLU A 301 25.55 -34.56 25.09
C GLU A 301 25.10 -33.67 26.26
N PHE A 302 24.64 -32.45 25.97
CA PHE A 302 24.08 -31.54 26.97
C PHE A 302 22.75 -32.06 27.52
N ALA A 303 21.88 -32.61 26.67
CA ALA A 303 20.63 -33.25 27.10
C ALA A 303 20.90 -34.50 27.95
N GLU A 304 21.86 -35.34 27.55
CA GLU A 304 22.30 -36.52 28.30
C GLU A 304 22.87 -36.14 29.68
N LEU A 305 23.72 -35.11 29.74
CA LEU A 305 24.22 -34.57 31.01
C LEU A 305 23.08 -34.07 31.90
N HIS A 306 22.10 -33.36 31.34
CA HIS A 306 20.95 -32.86 32.08
C HIS A 306 20.10 -34.01 32.64
N GLU A 307 19.91 -35.08 31.87
CA GLU A 307 19.22 -36.29 32.31
C GLU A 307 19.98 -37.00 33.45
N LEU A 308 21.30 -37.12 33.36
CA LEU A 308 22.13 -37.71 34.40
C LEU A 308 22.10 -36.90 35.70
N VAL A 309 22.16 -35.57 35.61
CA VAL A 309 22.02 -34.66 36.77
C VAL A 309 20.65 -34.85 37.44
N LEU A 310 19.57 -34.93 36.64
CA LEU A 310 18.22 -35.19 37.15
C LEU A 310 18.11 -36.55 37.82
N LYS A 311 18.63 -37.62 37.22
CA LYS A 311 18.65 -38.98 37.80
C LYS A 311 19.40 -38.99 39.14
N LEU A 312 20.57 -38.37 39.20
CA LEU A 312 21.38 -38.27 40.43
C LEU A 312 20.65 -37.50 41.55
N GLY A 313 19.89 -36.48 41.17
CA GLY A 313 19.05 -35.68 42.04
C GLY A 313 17.68 -36.28 42.38
N LYS A 314 17.37 -37.49 41.89
CA LYS A 314 16.04 -38.13 41.99
C LYS A 314 14.92 -37.19 41.49
N GLY A 315 15.13 -36.58 40.31
CA GLY A 315 14.21 -35.63 39.68
C GLY A 315 14.42 -34.16 40.09
N SER A 316 15.31 -33.86 41.05
CA SER A 316 15.64 -32.50 41.45
C SER A 316 16.99 -32.05 40.89
N VAL A 317 16.98 -31.11 39.94
CA VAL A 317 18.21 -30.53 39.36
C VAL A 317 19.13 -29.96 40.44
N LYS A 318 18.57 -29.21 41.40
CA LYS A 318 19.34 -28.60 42.51
C LYS A 318 20.07 -29.66 43.35
N ARG A 319 19.41 -30.77 43.70
CA ARG A 319 20.04 -31.88 44.43
C ARG A 319 21.09 -32.60 43.58
N GLY A 320 20.81 -32.79 42.29
CA GLY A 320 21.73 -33.40 41.33
C GLY A 320 23.02 -32.60 41.21
N ILE A 321 22.91 -31.30 40.94
CA ILE A 321 24.07 -30.39 40.84
C ILE A 321 24.86 -30.37 42.15
N SER A 322 24.20 -30.26 43.31
CA SER A 322 24.89 -30.29 44.61
C SER A 322 25.71 -31.56 44.79
N LYS A 323 25.19 -32.73 44.40
CA LYS A 323 25.94 -33.98 44.46
C LYS A 323 27.10 -34.04 43.48
N VAL A 324 26.92 -33.53 42.26
CA VAL A 324 28.01 -33.42 41.28
C VAL A 324 29.12 -32.55 41.84
N LEU A 325 28.79 -31.34 42.32
CA LEU A 325 29.77 -30.40 42.87
C LEU A 325 30.52 -30.97 44.08
N SER A 326 29.83 -31.66 44.98
CA SER A 326 30.47 -32.38 46.10
C SER A 326 31.40 -33.50 45.63
N ALA A 327 31.08 -34.18 44.52
CA ALA A 327 31.90 -35.28 44.00
C ALA A 327 33.15 -34.80 43.23
N VAL A 328 33.09 -33.63 42.58
CA VAL A 328 34.25 -33.05 41.87
C VAL A 328 35.04 -32.05 42.73
N GLY A 329 34.78 -31.97 44.04
CA GLY A 329 35.55 -31.13 44.97
C GLY A 329 35.31 -29.62 44.78
N ALA A 330 34.18 -29.25 44.17
CA ALA A 330 33.77 -27.87 43.94
C ALA A 330 32.71 -27.43 44.98
N VAL A 331 33.00 -27.65 46.26
CA VAL A 331 32.47 -26.91 47.42
C VAL A 331 33.57 -26.83 48.46
#